data_AF-G7EFA2-F1
#
_entry.id   AF-G7EFA2-F1
#
_cell.length_a   1.000
_cell.length_b   1.000
_cell.length_c   1.000
_cell.angle_alpha   90.00
_cell.angle_beta   90.00
_cell.angle_gamma   90.00
#
_symmetry.space_group_name_H-M   'P 1'
#
loop_
_entity.id
_entity.type
_entity.pdbx_description
1 polymer ?
#
loop_
_entity_poly.entity_id
_entity_poly.type
_entity_poly.pdbx_seq_one_letter_code
_entity_poly.pdbx_strand_id
1 'polypeptide(L)'
;MKQSKSLGHEMLKKIIIGLTAFLINAPIQAQTSPTIIQDSIGGCQDFTNVDMRKLRSKDAINLCQFKNKPLLIVNTASNCGFTPPI
;
A
#
# COMPACT_ATOMS: atom_id res chain seq x y z
N MET A 1 -56.80 -21.38 -4.74
CA MET A 1 -55.39 -20.90 -4.87
C MET A 1 -55.34 -19.37 -5.01
N LYS A 2 -55.48 -18.57 -3.93
CA LYS A 2 -55.29 -17.11 -4.04
C LYS A 2 -54.99 -16.36 -2.73
N GLN A 3 -54.37 -17.01 -1.75
CA GLN A 3 -54.04 -16.38 -0.46
C GLN A 3 -52.53 -16.20 -0.20
N SER A 4 -51.65 -16.83 -0.99
CA SER A 4 -50.18 -16.72 -0.76
C SER A 4 -49.51 -15.51 -1.43
N LYS A 5 -50.19 -14.77 -2.32
CA LYS A 5 -49.56 -13.67 -3.09
C LYS A 5 -49.54 -12.31 -2.35
N SER A 6 -50.38 -12.13 -1.32
CA SER A 6 -50.55 -10.81 -0.67
C SER A 6 -49.48 -10.48 0.37
N LEU A 7 -48.79 -11.48 0.95
CA LEU A 7 -47.80 -11.27 2.01
C LEU A 7 -46.38 -10.96 1.46
N GLY A 8 -46.08 -11.41 0.25
CA GLY A 8 -44.80 -11.16 -0.41
C GLY A 8 -44.63 -9.72 -0.89
N HIS A 9 -45.72 -9.06 -1.29
CA HIS A 9 -45.67 -7.67 -1.78
C HIS A 9 -45.43 -6.65 -0.66
N GLU A 10 -46.00 -6.86 0.53
CA GLU A 10 -45.79 -5.97 1.68
C GLU A 10 -44.35 -6.05 2.22
N MET A 11 -43.79 -7.26 2.31
CA MET A 11 -42.41 -7.45 2.75
C MET A 11 -41.42 -6.93 1.70
N LEU A 12 -41.71 -7.11 0.40
CA LEU A 12 -40.87 -6.58 -0.69
C LEU A 12 -40.90 -5.05 -0.75
N LYS A 13 -42.06 -4.41 -0.50
CA LYS A 13 -42.19 -2.94 -0.49
C LYS A 13 -41.47 -2.31 0.70
N LYS A 14 -41.50 -2.95 1.88
CA LYS A 14 -40.71 -2.53 3.06
C LYS A 14 -39.20 -2.69 2.87
N ILE A 15 -38.77 -3.74 2.18
CA ILE A 15 -37.36 -3.94 1.81
C ILE A 15 -36.90 -2.87 0.82
N ILE A 16 -37.71 -2.52 -0.19
CA ILE A 16 -37.37 -1.49 -1.18
C ILE A 16 -37.29 -0.09 -0.54
N ILE A 17 -38.24 0.27 0.34
CA ILE A 17 -38.26 1.58 1.02
C ILE A 17 -37.10 1.69 2.05
N GLY A 18 -36.75 0.59 2.72
CA GLY A 18 -35.59 0.54 3.63
C GLY A 18 -34.24 0.65 2.92
N LEU A 19 -34.13 0.10 1.70
CA LEU A 19 -32.87 0.11 0.93
C LEU A 19 -32.54 1.50 0.36
N THR A 20 -33.55 2.32 0.04
CA THR A 20 -33.34 3.67 -0.51
C THR A 20 -32.97 4.73 0.55
N ALA A 21 -33.18 4.46 1.84
CA ALA A 21 -32.92 5.43 2.91
C ALA A 21 -31.45 5.49 3.36
N PHE A 22 -30.58 4.60 2.86
CA PHE A 22 -29.18 4.49 3.33
C PHE A 22 -28.14 5.20 2.44
N LEU A 23 -28.57 5.94 1.40
CA LEU A 23 -27.64 6.52 0.41
C LEU A 23 -27.43 8.05 0.48
N ILE A 24 -28.02 8.77 1.45
CA ILE A 24 -27.97 10.25 1.43
C ILE A 24 -27.01 10.92 2.41
N ASN A 25 -26.24 10.17 3.22
CA ASN A 25 -25.27 10.78 4.14
C ASN A 25 -23.82 10.42 3.78
N ALA A 26 -23.34 10.93 2.64
CA ALA A 26 -21.91 10.99 2.36
C ALA A 26 -21.42 12.44 2.56
N PRO A 27 -20.65 12.76 3.61
CA PRO A 27 -19.89 14.00 3.61
C PRO A 27 -18.81 13.87 2.53
N ILE A 28 -18.91 14.69 1.47
CA ILE A 28 -17.84 14.89 0.50
C ILE A 28 -16.71 15.62 1.24
N GLN A 29 -15.89 14.85 1.94
CA GLN A 29 -14.59 15.32 2.37
C GLN A 29 -13.66 15.05 1.19
N ALA A 30 -13.35 16.09 0.43
CA ALA A 30 -12.16 16.10 -0.41
C ALA A 30 -10.97 15.96 0.55
N GLN A 31 -10.54 14.72 0.78
CA GLN A 31 -9.39 14.40 1.58
C GLN A 31 -8.17 14.78 0.73
N THR A 32 -7.81 16.06 0.69
CA THR A 32 -6.42 16.44 0.47
C THR A 32 -5.69 16.01 1.73
N SER A 33 -5.45 14.71 1.88
CA SER A 33 -4.54 14.20 2.89
C SER A 33 -3.22 14.88 2.59
N PRO A 34 -2.68 15.74 3.47
CA PRO A 34 -1.26 16.02 3.38
C PRO A 34 -0.60 14.65 3.49
N THR A 35 0.15 14.25 2.45
CA THR A 35 1.16 13.21 2.61
C THR A 35 2.09 13.75 3.70
N ILE A 36 1.79 13.39 4.95
CA ILE A 36 2.73 13.54 6.04
C ILE A 36 3.89 12.67 5.57
N ILE A 37 4.95 13.31 5.07
CA ILE A 37 6.28 12.70 5.11
C ILE A 37 6.48 12.51 6.61
N GLN A 38 6.13 11.31 7.08
CA GLN A 38 6.26 10.93 8.46
C GLN A 38 7.75 10.71 8.64
N ASP A 39 8.49 11.82 8.69
CA ASP A 39 9.86 11.86 9.16
C ASP A 39 9.81 11.55 10.65
N SER A 40 9.51 10.29 10.95
CA SER A 40 9.69 9.71 12.25
C SER A 40 11.16 9.96 12.55
N ILE A 41 11.43 10.84 13.52
CA ILE A 41 12.77 11.19 13.99
C ILE A 41 13.57 9.94 14.47
N GLY A 42 12.99 8.74 14.41
CA GLY A 42 13.65 7.44 14.58
C GLY A 42 13.40 6.36 13.51
N GLY A 43 12.81 6.63 12.35
CA GLY A 43 12.46 5.59 11.35
C GLY A 43 12.96 5.87 9.92
N CYS A 44 13.25 4.81 9.17
CA CYS A 44 13.56 4.90 7.74
C CYS A 44 12.29 4.85 6.90
N GLN A 45 11.96 5.96 6.27
CA GLN A 45 10.79 6.11 5.39
C GLN A 45 11.16 6.37 3.93
N ASP A 46 12.43 6.17 3.55
CA ASP A 46 12.91 6.37 2.19
C ASP A 46 13.26 5.02 1.52
N PHE A 47 13.87 5.11 0.33
CA PHE A 47 14.33 3.94 -0.42
C PHE A 47 15.42 3.14 0.30
N THR A 48 16.01 3.67 1.37
CA THR A 48 17.04 2.99 2.14
C THR A 48 16.46 2.00 3.15
N ASN A 49 15.14 1.95 3.36
CA ASN A 49 14.50 0.93 4.18
C ASN A 49 14.39 -0.43 3.47
N VAL A 50 15.54 -0.97 3.06
CA VAL A 50 15.66 -2.24 2.33
C VAL A 50 16.84 -3.04 2.86
N ASP A 51 16.63 -4.34 3.04
CA ASP A 51 17.69 -5.28 3.37
C ASP A 51 18.33 -5.83 2.09
N MET A 52 19.66 -5.76 2.02
CA MET A 52 20.46 -6.30 0.92
C MET A 52 21.51 -7.26 1.45
N ARG A 53 21.71 -8.38 0.74
CA ARG A 53 22.78 -9.32 1.04
C ARG A 53 24.13 -8.74 0.62
N LYS A 54 25.14 -8.83 1.49
CA LYS A 54 26.52 -8.46 1.12
C LYS A 54 27.02 -9.38 -0.01
N LEU A 55 27.78 -8.81 -0.94
CA LEU A 55 28.35 -9.58 -2.04
C LEU A 55 29.23 -10.73 -1.49
N ARG A 56 28.99 -11.96 -1.96
CA ARG A 56 29.70 -13.17 -1.52
C ARG A 56 29.66 -13.46 0.00
N SER A 57 28.67 -12.96 0.73
CA SER A 57 28.44 -13.30 2.13
C SER A 57 27.02 -13.80 2.38
N LYS A 58 26.82 -14.51 3.49
CA LYS A 58 25.49 -14.92 3.99
C LYS A 58 24.81 -13.81 4.78
N ASP A 59 25.56 -12.80 5.20
CA ASP A 59 25.05 -11.69 5.99
C ASP A 59 24.25 -10.69 5.13
N ALA A 60 23.26 -10.06 5.74
CA ALA A 60 22.51 -8.94 5.17
C ALA A 60 22.86 -7.63 5.88
N ILE A 61 22.66 -6.52 5.17
CA ILE A 61 22.69 -5.16 5.73
C ILE A 61 21.40 -4.46 5.35
N ASN A 62 20.86 -3.66 6.25
CA ASN A 62 19.80 -2.72 5.90
C ASN A 62 20.43 -1.41 5.43
N LEU A 63 19.98 -0.85 4.30
CA LEU A 63 20.50 0.42 3.79
C LEU A 63 20.16 1.62 4.69
N CYS A 64 19.19 1.48 5.60
CA CYS A 64 18.73 2.52 6.52
C CYS A 64 19.84 3.12 7.37
N GLN A 65 20.88 2.33 7.64
CA GLN A 65 22.08 2.81 8.35
C GLN A 65 22.77 3.99 7.65
N PHE A 66 22.50 4.20 6.36
CA PHE A 66 23.03 5.29 5.55
C PHE A 66 22.01 6.40 5.24
N LYS A 67 20.88 6.45 5.95
CA LYS A 67 19.87 7.50 5.77
C LYS A 67 20.48 8.91 5.80
N ASN A 68 19.93 9.82 5.01
CA ASN A 68 20.37 11.22 4.90
C ASN A 68 21.85 11.38 4.49
N LYS A 69 22.45 10.39 3.81
CA LYS A 69 23.79 10.47 3.23
C LYS A 69 23.70 10.28 1.71
N PRO A 70 24.55 10.97 0.92
CA PRO A 70 24.65 10.71 -0.51
C PRO A 70 25.17 9.28 -0.75
N LEU A 71 24.49 8.52 -1.60
CA LEU A 71 24.84 7.15 -1.96
C LEU A 71 25.14 7.05 -3.45
N LEU A 72 26.31 6.49 -3.79
CA LEU A 72 26.64 6.07 -5.16
C LEU A 72 26.34 4.58 -5.29
N ILE A 73 25.29 4.24 -6.05
CA ILE A 73 24.88 2.87 -6.31
C ILE A 73 25.33 2.49 -7.72
N VAL A 74 26.29 1.57 -7.81
CA VAL A 74 26.81 1.07 -9.08
C VAL A 74 26.22 -0.31 -9.32
N ASN A 75 25.53 -0.49 -10.44
CA ASN A 75 25.10 -1.81 -10.87
C ASN A 75 26.31 -2.56 -11.45
N THR A 76 26.80 -3.57 -10.73
CA THR A 76 27.90 -4.43 -11.16
C THR A 76 27.35 -5.80 -11.56
N ALA A 77 27.64 -6.25 -12.78
CA ALA A 77 27.35 -7.60 -13.25
C ALA A 77 28.63 -8.45 -13.21
N SER A 78 28.56 -9.64 -12.60
CA SER A 78 29.59 -10.67 -12.78
C SER A 78 29.51 -11.21 -14.21
N ASN A 79 30.64 -11.35 -14.91
CA ASN A 79 30.75 -11.85 -16.29
C ASN A 79 30.38 -10.85 -17.39
N CYS A 80 30.63 -9.55 -17.19
CA CYS A 80 30.62 -8.56 -18.26
C CYS A 80 32.06 -8.18 -18.68
N GLY A 81 32.31 -8.11 -19.99
CA GLY A 81 33.64 -8.02 -20.60
C GLY A 81 34.39 -6.69 -20.45
N PHE A 82 34.03 -5.86 -19.48
CA PHE A 82 34.71 -4.58 -19.20
C PHE A 82 35.75 -4.68 -18.08
N THR A 83 35.84 -5.83 -17.40
CA THR A 83 36.83 -6.11 -16.35
C THR A 83 37.36 -7.54 -16.50
N PRO A 84 38.68 -7.78 -16.35
CA PRO A 84 39.24 -9.13 -16.39
C PRO A 84 38.53 -10.05 -15.37
N PRO A 85 38.27 -11.33 -15.70
CA PRO A 85 37.64 -12.25 -14.77
C PRO A 85 38.49 -12.37 -13.48
N ILE A 86 37.82 -12.21 -12.34
CA ILE A 86 38.35 -12.50 -10.99
C ILE A 86 38.05 -13.96 -10.65
#